data_AF-A0A402D0C3-F1
#
_entry.id   AF-A0A402D0C3-F1
#
_cell.length_a   1.000
_cell.length_b   1.000
_cell.length_c   1.000
_cell.angle_alpha   90.00
_cell.angle_beta   90.00
_cell.angle_gamma   90.00
#
_symmetry.space_group_name_H-M   'P 1'
#
loop_
_entity.id
_entity.type
_entity.pdbx_description
1 polymer ?
#
loop_
_entity_poly.entity_id
_entity_poly.type
_entity_poly.pdbx_seq_one_letter_code
_entity_poly.pdbx_strand_id
1 'polypeptide(L)'
;MLRTVDNGKFQRGQVWKYHARPYEDGSTLTVVKTEVHDRLGAIVHIHLQGLRIRTPRHSIGMTSVIGHLPCSEESITQSVTQLVQENAPLPDFEEGYQQWRDAFDAGGAGIWTVPIAEMVSALESIISAQDQEK
;
A
#
# COMPACT_ATOMS: atom_id res chain seq x y z
N MET A 1 -4.37 -9.16 18.63
CA MET A 1 -5.58 -9.37 17.80
C MET A 1 -5.81 -8.15 16.92
N LEU A 2 -6.29 -8.33 15.70
CA LEU A 2 -6.65 -7.24 14.79
C LEU A 2 -8.12 -6.82 14.97
N ARG A 3 -8.38 -5.52 14.97
CA ARG A 3 -9.71 -4.92 15.11
C ARG A 3 -9.88 -3.80 14.09
N THR A 4 -11.01 -3.73 13.40
CA THR A 4 -11.30 -2.62 12.48
C THR A 4 -11.55 -1.31 13.24
N VAL A 5 -11.12 -0.19 12.65
CA VAL A 5 -11.26 1.16 13.22
C VAL A 5 -11.82 2.10 12.15
N ASP A 6 -12.89 2.83 12.48
CA ASP A 6 -13.55 3.73 11.52
C ASP A 6 -13.29 5.23 11.78
N ASN A 7 -12.74 5.60 12.95
CA ASN A 7 -12.53 7.00 13.36
C ASN A 7 -11.04 7.35 13.62
N GLY A 8 -10.14 6.81 12.81
CA GLY A 8 -8.70 7.13 12.86
C GLY A 8 -8.34 8.41 12.10
N LYS A 9 -7.04 8.78 12.14
CA LYS A 9 -6.48 9.88 11.34
C LYS A 9 -6.69 9.64 9.84
N PHE A 10 -6.47 8.41 9.41
CA PHE A 10 -6.77 7.94 8.06
C PHE A 10 -8.08 7.17 8.08
N GLN A 11 -8.89 7.38 7.05
CA GLN A 11 -10.22 6.80 6.95
C GLN A 11 -10.42 6.14 5.58
N ARG A 12 -11.18 5.05 5.59
CA ARG A 12 -11.57 4.32 4.37
C ARG A 12 -12.19 5.28 3.35
N GLY A 13 -11.74 5.17 2.10
CA GLY A 13 -12.19 6.02 0.99
C GLY A 13 -11.46 7.34 0.87
N GLN A 14 -10.50 7.66 1.75
CA GLN A 14 -9.64 8.83 1.52
C GLN A 14 -8.61 8.55 0.42
N VAL A 15 -8.43 9.52 -0.48
CA VAL A 15 -7.42 9.50 -1.54
C VAL A 15 -6.43 10.63 -1.29
N TRP A 16 -5.14 10.30 -1.29
CA TRP A 16 -4.06 11.22 -0.97
C TRP A 16 -3.04 11.31 -2.10
N LYS A 17 -2.50 12.53 -2.29
CA LYS A 17 -1.17 12.73 -2.85
C LYS A 17 -0.12 12.49 -1.78
N TYR A 18 1.06 12.09 -2.22
CA TYR A 18 2.20 11.79 -1.37
C TYR A 18 3.51 12.15 -2.08
N HIS A 19 4.61 12.15 -1.35
CA HIS A 19 5.96 12.25 -1.91
C HIS A 19 6.27 10.99 -2.71
N ALA A 20 5.98 11.02 -4.02
CA ALA A 20 6.20 9.91 -4.94
C ALA A 20 7.65 9.84 -5.42
N ARG A 21 8.00 8.75 -6.11
CA ARG A 21 9.29 8.63 -6.80
C ARG A 21 9.31 9.56 -8.02
N PRO A 22 10.50 9.91 -8.55
CA PRO A 22 10.60 10.71 -9.77
C PRO A 22 9.76 10.12 -10.90
N TYR A 23 9.05 11.00 -11.62
CA TYR A 23 8.17 10.66 -12.75
C TYR A 23 6.89 9.88 -12.39
N GLU A 24 6.53 9.81 -11.11
CA GLU A 24 5.28 9.22 -10.60
C GLU A 24 4.41 10.25 -9.86
N ASP A 25 4.57 11.55 -10.13
CA ASP A 25 3.83 12.64 -9.43
C ASP A 25 2.29 12.54 -9.59
N GLY A 26 1.86 11.83 -10.64
CA GLY A 26 0.46 11.49 -10.90
C GLY A 26 -0.10 10.44 -9.95
N SER A 27 0.74 9.67 -9.26
CA SER A 27 0.31 8.57 -8.39
C SER A 27 -0.53 9.04 -7.21
N THR A 28 -1.38 8.14 -6.71
CA THR A 28 -2.23 8.40 -5.54
C THR A 28 -2.32 7.16 -4.66
N LEU A 29 -2.55 7.44 -3.38
CA LEU A 29 -2.78 6.46 -2.33
C LEU A 29 -4.25 6.50 -1.94
N THR A 30 -4.93 5.36 -1.97
CA THR A 30 -6.31 5.21 -1.47
C THR A 30 -6.30 4.37 -0.21
N VAL A 31 -6.88 4.89 0.87
CA VAL A 31 -7.07 4.12 2.10
C VAL A 31 -8.26 3.20 1.92
N VAL A 32 -8.03 1.89 1.89
CA VAL A 32 -9.08 0.88 1.63
C VAL A 32 -9.63 0.26 2.91
N LYS A 33 -8.83 0.20 3.96
CA LYS A 33 -9.21 -0.31 5.29
C LYS A 33 -8.28 0.22 6.37
N THR A 34 -8.78 0.32 7.60
CA THR A 34 -8.00 0.70 8.78
C THR A 34 -8.26 -0.27 9.91
N GLU A 35 -7.20 -0.75 10.53
CA GLU A 35 -7.24 -1.70 11.64
C GLU A 35 -6.27 -1.29 12.75
N VAL A 36 -6.46 -1.83 13.96
CA VAL A 36 -5.53 -1.71 15.07
C VAL A 36 -5.11 -3.10 15.53
N HIS A 37 -3.82 -3.25 15.78
CA HIS A 37 -3.22 -4.42 16.37
C HIS A 37 -2.61 -4.08 17.73
N ASP A 38 -2.84 -4.91 18.75
CA ASP A 38 -2.45 -4.62 20.15
C ASP A 38 -0.96 -4.30 20.33
N ARG A 39 -0.09 -4.86 19.47
CA ARG A 39 1.37 -4.61 19.51
C ARG A 39 1.89 -3.67 18.43
N LEU A 40 1.22 -3.61 17.28
CA LEU A 40 1.73 -2.84 16.12
C LEU A 40 1.06 -1.47 16.01
N GLY A 41 0.02 -1.20 16.81
CA GLY A 41 -0.75 0.03 16.73
C GLY A 41 -1.66 0.05 15.50
N ALA A 42 -1.89 1.25 14.98
CA ALA A 42 -2.73 1.48 13.81
C ALA A 42 -2.04 0.98 12.53
N ILE A 43 -2.80 0.20 11.76
CA ILE A 43 -2.43 -0.35 10.46
C ILE A 43 -3.38 0.25 9.42
N VAL A 44 -2.80 0.91 8.43
CA VAL A 44 -3.53 1.52 7.32
C VAL A 44 -3.30 0.66 6.09
N HIS A 45 -4.37 0.07 5.58
CA HIS A 45 -4.34 -0.68 4.34
C HIS A 45 -4.60 0.25 3.18
N ILE A 46 -3.71 0.20 2.19
CA ILE A 46 -3.71 1.12 1.07
C ILE A 46 -3.71 0.40 -0.27
N HIS A 47 -4.24 1.10 -1.25
CA HIS A 47 -4.12 0.79 -2.67
C HIS A 47 -3.36 1.93 -3.36
N LEU A 48 -2.42 1.60 -4.23
CA LEU A 48 -1.65 2.59 -4.99
C LEU A 48 -1.99 2.51 -6.48
N GLN A 49 -2.11 3.66 -7.13
CA GLN A 49 -2.35 3.77 -8.57
C GLN A 49 -1.45 4.83 -9.21
N GLY A 50 -1.26 4.74 -10.53
CA GLY A 50 -0.42 5.68 -11.29
C GLY A 50 1.08 5.44 -11.13
N LEU A 51 1.47 4.23 -10.75
CA LEU A 51 2.88 3.82 -10.61
C LEU A 51 3.52 3.47 -11.98
N ARG A 52 4.84 3.34 -11.98
CA ARG A 52 5.66 2.95 -13.13
C ARG A 52 6.63 1.83 -12.71
N ILE A 53 6.08 0.71 -12.25
CA ILE A 53 6.87 -0.45 -11.79
C ILE A 53 7.28 -1.29 -13.00
N ARG A 54 8.59 -1.51 -13.17
CA ARG A 54 9.14 -2.37 -14.21
C ARG A 54 8.96 -3.84 -13.82
N THR A 55 8.46 -4.65 -14.76
CA THR A 55 8.41 -6.11 -14.61
C THR A 55 9.25 -6.76 -15.71
N PRO A 56 10.25 -7.60 -15.38
CA PRO A 56 11.10 -8.24 -16.39
C PRO A 56 10.32 -9.10 -17.40
N ARG A 57 9.21 -9.72 -16.98
CA ARG A 57 8.34 -10.53 -17.87
C ARG A 57 7.69 -9.79 -19.03
N HIS A 58 7.63 -8.47 -18.98
CA HIS A 58 7.09 -7.69 -20.09
C HIS A 58 8.09 -6.62 -20.51
N SER A 59 8.69 -6.81 -21.69
CA SER A 59 9.42 -5.78 -22.43
C SER A 59 8.60 -4.50 -22.71
N ILE A 60 7.31 -4.47 -22.34
CA ILE A 60 6.34 -3.38 -22.56
C ILE A 60 5.44 -3.10 -21.32
N GLY A 61 5.45 -3.95 -20.28
CA GLY A 61 4.41 -3.96 -19.23
C GLY A 61 4.87 -3.31 -17.93
N MET A 62 4.56 -2.02 -17.77
CA MET A 62 4.61 -1.37 -16.46
C MET A 62 3.35 -1.75 -15.68
N THR A 63 3.51 -2.25 -14.45
CA THR A 63 2.37 -2.29 -13.52
C THR A 63 2.19 -0.89 -12.94
N SER A 64 0.98 -0.35 -13.09
CA SER A 64 0.61 0.97 -12.58
C SER A 64 -0.16 0.94 -11.27
N VAL A 65 -0.43 -0.27 -10.74
CA VAL A 65 -1.30 -0.49 -9.58
C VAL A 65 -0.65 -1.46 -8.60
N ILE A 66 -0.74 -1.15 -7.31
CA ILE A 66 -0.56 -2.13 -6.25
C ILE A 66 -1.88 -2.26 -5.49
N GLY A 67 -2.48 -3.44 -5.55
CA GLY A 67 -3.85 -3.68 -5.08
C GLY A 67 -4.04 -3.56 -3.57
N HIS A 68 -3.09 -4.05 -2.77
CA HIS A 68 -3.16 -3.99 -1.31
C HIS A 68 -1.78 -3.97 -0.69
N LEU A 69 -1.56 -3.03 0.24
CA LEU A 69 -0.40 -3.01 1.13
C LEU A 69 -0.81 -2.56 2.53
N PRO A 70 -0.36 -3.26 3.59
CA PRO A 70 -0.53 -2.83 4.98
C PRO A 70 0.67 -1.98 5.42
N CYS A 71 0.40 -0.77 5.92
CA CYS A 71 1.42 0.17 6.36
C CYS A 71 1.15 0.64 7.80
N SER A 72 2.20 1.07 8.51
CA SER A 72 2.01 1.79 9.78
C SER A 72 1.40 3.17 9.53
N GLU A 73 0.65 3.70 10.50
CA GLU A 73 0.13 5.08 10.44
C GLU A 73 1.26 6.12 10.28
N GLU A 74 2.43 5.87 10.87
CA GLU A 74 3.60 6.73 10.75
C GLU A 74 4.14 6.78 9.32
N SER A 75 4.26 5.63 8.65
CA SER A 75 4.69 5.53 7.24
C SER A 75 3.79 6.37 6.34
N ILE A 76 2.46 6.27 6.52
CA ILE A 76 1.52 7.09 5.75
C ILE A 76 1.69 8.56 6.09
N THR A 77 1.78 8.90 7.38
CA THR A 77 1.93 10.28 7.86
C THR A 77 3.15 10.99 7.27
N GLN A 78 4.29 10.31 7.18
CA GLN A 78 5.53 10.86 6.62
C GLN A 78 5.48 11.00 5.10
N SER A 79 4.53 10.34 4.44
CA SER A 79 4.46 10.26 2.98
C SER A 79 3.44 11.24 2.39
N VAL A 80 2.26 11.36 3.00
CA VAL A 80 1.15 12.12 2.41
C VAL A 80 1.39 13.62 2.40
N THR A 81 0.92 14.29 1.35
CA THR A 81 1.10 15.73 1.14
C THR A 81 -0.22 16.48 1.05
N GLN A 82 -1.22 15.88 0.41
CA GLN A 82 -2.52 16.53 0.18
C GLN A 82 -3.64 15.50 0.14
N LEU A 83 -4.72 15.76 0.87
CA LEU A 83 -5.98 15.03 0.74
C LEU A 83 -6.69 15.50 -0.53
N VAL A 84 -6.94 14.57 -1.45
CA VAL A 84 -7.53 14.84 -2.77
C VAL A 84 -9.03 14.61 -2.74
N GLN A 85 -9.47 13.55 -2.08
CA GLN A 85 -10.87 13.15 -2.04
C GLN A 85 -11.16 12.38 -0.75
N GLU A 86 -12.37 12.55 -0.24
CA GLU A 86 -12.95 11.73 0.82
C GLU A 86 -14.09 10.90 0.24
N ASN A 87 -14.39 9.75 0.85
CA ASN A 87 -15.47 8.85 0.45
C ASN A 87 -15.41 8.39 -1.02
N ALA A 88 -14.20 8.18 -1.55
CA ALA A 88 -14.01 7.62 -2.88
C ALA A 88 -14.53 6.17 -2.96
N PRO A 89 -15.09 5.74 -4.10
CA PRO A 89 -15.32 4.32 -4.37
C PRO A 89 -14.02 3.55 -4.20
N LEU A 90 -14.11 2.36 -3.60
CA LEU A 90 -12.92 1.59 -3.34
C LEU A 90 -12.54 0.73 -4.54
N PRO A 91 -11.24 0.68 -4.86
CA PRO A 91 -10.72 -0.31 -5.78
C PRO A 91 -10.83 -1.72 -5.17
N ASP A 92 -10.71 -2.76 -6.00
CA ASP A 92 -10.61 -4.13 -5.54
C ASP A 92 -9.32 -4.33 -4.74
N PHE A 93 -9.44 -4.77 -3.48
CA PHE A 93 -8.32 -5.00 -2.58
C PHE A 93 -8.49 -6.27 -1.73
N GLU A 94 -9.66 -6.88 -1.78
CA GLU A 94 -10.11 -7.93 -0.87
C GLU A 94 -9.26 -9.19 -0.99
N GLU A 95 -8.87 -9.59 -2.20
CA GLU A 95 -8.01 -10.76 -2.41
C GLU A 95 -6.64 -10.56 -1.75
N GLY A 96 -5.96 -9.45 -2.05
CA GLY A 96 -4.65 -9.13 -1.47
C GLY A 96 -4.71 -8.97 0.05
N TYR A 97 -5.79 -8.35 0.55
CA TYR A 97 -6.05 -8.27 1.98
C TYR A 97 -6.19 -9.65 2.62
N GLN A 98 -6.96 -10.56 2.03
CA GLN A 98 -7.17 -11.89 2.61
C GLN A 98 -5.87 -12.70 2.61
N GLN A 99 -5.09 -12.65 1.52
CA GLN A 99 -3.76 -13.30 1.46
C GLN A 99 -2.82 -12.77 2.55
N TRP A 100 -2.73 -11.45 2.69
CA TRP A 100 -1.94 -10.84 3.76
C TRP A 100 -2.46 -11.26 5.13
N ARG A 101 -3.79 -11.25 5.33
CA ARG A 101 -4.41 -11.52 6.61
C ARG A 101 -4.13 -12.94 7.08
N ASP A 102 -4.28 -13.93 6.20
CA ASP A 102 -4.00 -15.33 6.50
C ASP A 102 -2.53 -15.53 6.86
N ALA A 103 -1.62 -14.90 6.12
CA ALA A 103 -0.19 -14.94 6.41
C ALA A 103 0.16 -14.20 7.71
N PHE A 104 -0.50 -13.08 8.02
CA PHE A 104 -0.29 -12.29 9.23
C PHE A 104 -0.73 -13.07 10.47
N ASP A 105 -1.90 -13.71 10.41
CA ASP A 105 -2.42 -14.55 11.50
C ASP A 105 -1.54 -15.80 11.71
N ALA A 106 -0.91 -16.32 10.65
CA ALA A 106 0.10 -17.37 10.74
C ALA A 106 1.49 -16.88 11.21
N GLY A 107 1.68 -15.57 11.43
CA GLY A 107 2.96 -14.96 11.82
C GLY A 107 3.99 -14.85 10.68
N GLY A 108 3.58 -15.10 9.44
CA GLY A 108 4.41 -15.05 8.24
C GLY A 108 4.36 -13.73 7.46
N ALA A 109 3.50 -12.78 7.85
CA ALA A 109 3.44 -11.45 7.23
C ALA A 109 3.55 -10.33 8.28
N GLY A 110 4.02 -9.17 7.81
CA GLY A 110 4.18 -7.95 8.61
C GLY A 110 3.49 -6.74 7.99
N ILE A 111 3.95 -5.55 8.37
CA ILE A 111 3.49 -4.27 7.81
C ILE A 111 4.70 -3.49 7.30
N TRP A 112 4.48 -2.58 6.34
CA TRP A 112 5.49 -1.64 5.89
C TRP A 112 5.60 -0.46 6.85
N THR A 113 6.83 -0.11 7.21
CA THR A 113 7.13 0.97 8.18
C THR A 113 8.01 2.07 7.60
N VAL A 114 8.37 1.99 6.32
CA VAL A 114 9.15 3.00 5.59
C VAL A 114 8.23 3.90 4.77
N PRO A 115 8.65 5.11 4.35
CA PRO A 115 7.84 5.97 3.49
C PRO A 115 7.40 5.28 2.18
N ILE A 116 6.27 5.72 1.63
CA ILE A 116 5.62 5.05 0.47
C ILE A 116 6.54 4.97 -0.76
N ALA A 117 7.30 6.02 -1.06
CA ALA A 117 8.25 5.98 -2.18
C ALA A 117 9.38 4.95 -2.00
N GLU A 118 9.86 4.78 -0.77
CA GLU A 118 10.88 3.78 -0.44
C GLU A 118 10.30 2.37 -0.56
N MET A 119 9.10 2.16 -0.01
CA MET A 119 8.36 0.91 -0.12
C MET A 119 8.13 0.49 -1.58
N VAL A 120 7.67 1.41 -2.44
CA VAL A 120 7.48 1.12 -3.88
C VAL A 120 8.82 0.73 -4.55
N SER A 121 9.92 1.38 -4.16
CA SER A 121 11.26 1.04 -4.69
C SER A 121 11.74 -0.34 -4.25
N ALA A 122 11.48 -0.71 -2.99
CA ALA A 122 11.78 -2.05 -2.47
C ALA A 122 10.94 -3.12 -3.16
N LEU A 123 9.64 -2.88 -3.36
CA LEU A 123 8.73 -3.79 -4.07
C LEU A 123 9.17 -4.01 -5.52
N GLU A 124 9.52 -2.95 -6.25
CA GLU A 124 10.02 -3.09 -7.63
C GLU A 124 11.28 -3.96 -7.69
N SER A 125 12.17 -3.84 -6.69
CA SER A 125 13.39 -4.64 -6.60
C SER A 125 13.09 -6.13 -6.32
N ILE A 126 12.13 -6.42 -5.43
CA ILE A 126 11.68 -7.80 -5.14
C ILE A 126 11.05 -8.45 -6.38
N ILE A 127 10.15 -7.72 -7.05
CA ILE A 127 9.48 -8.18 -8.28
C ILE A 127 10.52 -8.47 -9.36
N SER A 128 11.50 -7.57 -9.52
CA SER A 128 12.56 -7.73 -10.50
C SER A 128 13.46 -8.94 -10.22
N ALA A 129 13.71 -9.25 -8.94
CA ALA A 129 14.55 -10.38 -8.53
C ALA A 129 13.83 -11.74 -8.69
N GLN A 130 12.57 -11.84 -8.28
CA GLN A 130 11.78 -13.07 -8.41
C GLN A 130 11.60 -13.53 -9.86
N ASP A 131 11.60 -12.58 -10.80
CA ASP A 131 11.52 -12.89 -12.22
C ASP A 131 12.84 -13.42 -12.82
N GLN A 132 13.99 -13.26 -12.15
CA GLN A 132 15.27 -13.82 -12.62
C GLN A 132 15.49 -15.27 -12.20
N GLU A 133 14.71 -15.78 -11.24
CA GLU A 133 14.83 -17.14 -10.70
C GLU A 133 13.87 -18.15 -11.38
N LYS A 134 13.10 -17.72 -12.37
CA LYS A 134 12.18 -18.54 -13.17
C LYS A 134 12.60 -18.62 -14.64
#